data_AF-A0A945ZE77-F1
#
_entry.id   AF-A0A945ZE77-F1
#
_cell.length_a   1.000
_cell.length_b   1.000
_cell.length_c   1.000
_cell.angle_alpha   90.00
_cell.angle_beta   90.00
_cell.angle_gamma   90.00
#
_symmetry.space_group_name_H-M   'P 1'
#
loop_
_entity.id
_entity.type
_entity.pdbx_description
1 polymer ?
#
loop_
_entity_poly.entity_id
_entity_poly.type
_entity_poly.pdbx_seq_one_letter_code
_entity_poly.pdbx_strand_id
1 'polypeptide(L)'
;MSGAQITEMEMSSRHSCTRPSLSTVFSAIFAVLVGLAIVATPVAHPAFASQNDADKAGIERKLKEKAQRKKDKKFNREIQFRHAVGPNVLPLGPFTFSLYIHGNLLEGRLSVAIQAKDSTAKATMESEKATLMGIIYPMAMRMYENGRPTTDSIRDFKRDVTVQLRKRFKKLVEEFFIVSVI
;
A
#
# COMPACT_ATOMS: atom_id res chain seq x y z
N MET A 1 -56.15 28.75 24.96
CA MET A 1 -55.10 28.22 25.86
C MET A 1 -53.83 28.03 25.05
N SER A 2 -52.75 28.72 25.46
CA SER A 2 -51.30 28.49 25.21
C SER A 2 -50.84 28.10 23.79
N GLY A 3 -50.02 28.85 23.05
CA GLY A 3 -49.07 29.90 23.44
C GLY A 3 -47.76 29.30 23.97
N ALA A 4 -46.71 29.31 23.14
CA ALA A 4 -45.29 29.49 23.49
C ALA A 4 -44.39 29.42 22.24
N GLN A 5 -44.06 30.58 21.67
CA GLN A 5 -42.70 30.87 21.21
C GLN A 5 -41.78 31.09 22.42
N ILE A 6 -40.47 31.33 22.18
CA ILE A 6 -39.34 31.69 23.10
C ILE A 6 -38.25 30.60 22.97
N THR A 7 -36.97 30.83 22.64
CA THR A 7 -36.16 32.05 22.48
C THR A 7 -34.87 31.70 21.72
N GLU A 8 -34.34 32.72 21.06
CA GLU A 8 -32.92 32.93 20.76
C GLU A 8 -31.98 32.55 21.93
N MET A 9 -30.81 32.03 21.57
CA MET A 9 -29.59 32.33 22.33
C MET A 9 -28.48 32.70 21.34
N GLU A 10 -28.38 34.00 21.11
CA GLU A 10 -27.19 34.68 20.63
C GLU A 10 -26.16 34.76 21.77
N MET A 11 -24.89 34.44 21.49
CA MET A 11 -23.70 35.08 22.05
C MET A 11 -22.48 34.45 21.35
N SER A 12 -21.66 35.19 20.57
CA SER A 12 -20.70 36.21 21.04
C SER A 12 -19.70 35.55 22.02
N SER A 13 -18.38 35.64 21.92
CA SER A 13 -17.51 36.65 21.34
C SER A 13 -16.07 36.17 21.60
N ARG A 14 -15.15 36.58 20.71
CA ARG A 14 -13.83 37.14 21.03
C ARG A 14 -12.63 36.27 21.45
N HIS A 15 -11.53 36.62 20.75
CA HIS A 15 -10.14 36.72 21.23
C HIS A 15 -9.47 35.37 21.59
N SER A 16 -8.20 35.08 21.39
CA SER A 16 -6.98 35.71 20.88
C SER A 16 -5.87 34.71 21.25
N CYS A 17 -4.81 34.56 20.45
CA CYS A 17 -3.43 34.16 20.84
C CYS A 17 -2.77 33.52 19.61
N THR A 18 -1.86 34.17 18.88
CA THR A 18 -0.45 34.46 19.25
C THR A 18 0.33 33.22 19.70
N ARG A 19 1.40 32.92 18.93
CA ARG A 19 2.36 31.80 19.03
C ARG A 19 2.90 31.55 20.45
N PRO A 20 3.47 30.36 20.71
CA PRO A 20 4.95 30.30 20.78
C PRO A 20 5.58 29.00 20.20
N SER A 21 6.77 29.13 19.61
CA SER A 21 8.07 28.52 20.02
C SER A 21 8.30 27.07 19.58
N LEU A 22 9.22 26.82 18.65
CA LEU A 22 10.60 26.36 18.94
C LEU A 22 10.66 25.18 19.93
N SER A 23 10.79 23.97 19.39
CA SER A 23 11.56 22.89 20.02
C SER A 23 11.84 21.77 19.01
N THR A 24 12.82 22.05 18.15
CA THR A 24 13.54 21.01 17.41
C THR A 24 14.41 20.25 18.42
N VAL A 25 13.91 19.13 18.93
CA VAL A 25 14.67 18.21 19.80
C VAL A 25 15.40 17.21 18.89
N PHE A 26 16.55 17.62 18.34
CA PHE A 26 17.52 16.67 17.83
C PHE A 26 18.36 16.18 19.01
N SER A 27 17.99 15.01 19.53
CA SER A 27 18.83 14.23 20.44
C SER A 27 19.85 13.48 19.57
N ALA A 28 21.10 13.93 19.58
CA ALA A 28 22.22 13.20 19.01
C ALA A 28 23.34 13.13 20.04
N ILE A 29 23.48 11.91 20.54
CA ILE A 29 24.33 11.39 21.60
C ILE A 29 25.80 11.27 21.14
N PHE A 30 26.72 11.68 22.02
CA PHE A 30 28.11 11.21 22.23
C PHE A 30 29.03 11.05 21.00
N ALA A 31 30.06 11.88 20.84
CA ALA A 31 31.37 11.81 21.53
C ALA A 31 32.14 10.50 21.31
N VAL A 32 33.13 10.50 20.39
CA VAL A 32 34.32 9.64 20.46
C VAL A 32 35.54 10.43 19.94
N LEU A 33 36.37 10.84 20.90
CA LEU A 33 37.81 11.09 20.75
C LEU A 33 38.52 9.78 20.34
N VAL A 34 39.58 9.89 19.54
CA VAL A 34 40.92 9.29 19.79
C VAL A 34 41.74 9.47 18.51
N GLY A 35 42.79 10.29 18.63
CA GLY A 35 43.90 10.29 17.68
C GLY A 35 44.84 9.13 17.99
N LEU A 36 45.47 8.56 16.96
CA LEU A 36 46.68 7.77 17.13
C LEU A 36 47.59 7.94 15.91
N ALA A 37 48.82 8.34 16.21
CA ALA A 37 49.93 8.47 15.28
C ALA A 37 50.30 7.11 14.66
N ILE A 38 50.63 7.10 13.36
CA ILE A 38 51.22 5.93 12.70
C ILE A 38 52.67 6.29 12.36
N VAL A 39 53.58 5.71 13.14
CA VAL A 39 55.01 5.62 12.84
C VAL A 39 55.22 4.53 11.79
N ALA A 40 55.96 4.85 10.74
CA ALA A 40 56.33 3.94 9.66
C ALA A 40 57.41 2.93 10.10
N THR A 41 57.22 1.65 9.78
CA THR A 41 58.29 0.69 9.46
C THR A 41 57.78 -0.35 8.43
N PRO A 42 58.61 -0.77 7.45
CA PRO A 42 58.24 -1.80 6.47
C PRO A 42 58.98 -3.12 6.75
N VAL A 43 58.28 -4.26 6.81
CA VAL A 43 58.89 -5.59 6.62
C VAL A 43 57.90 -6.50 5.89
N ALA A 44 58.44 -7.25 4.92
CA ALA A 44 57.75 -8.03 3.91
C ALA A 44 57.02 -9.29 4.44
N HIS A 45 55.94 -9.63 3.69
CA HIS A 45 55.17 -10.88 3.47
C HIS A 45 55.79 -12.23 3.89
N PRO A 46 55.02 -13.36 3.96
CA PRO A 46 53.60 -13.59 3.63
C PRO A 46 52.82 -14.46 4.65
N ALA A 47 51.49 -14.29 4.75
CA ALA A 47 50.62 -15.36 5.26
C ALA A 47 49.28 -15.34 4.52
N PHE A 48 49.17 -16.28 3.58
CA PHE A 48 47.93 -16.69 2.93
C PHE A 48 46.89 -17.08 4.00
N ALA A 49 45.88 -16.25 4.24
CA ALA A 49 44.67 -16.68 4.93
C ALA A 49 43.49 -15.77 4.58
N SER A 50 42.47 -16.39 3.99
CA SER A 50 41.12 -15.86 3.76
C SER A 50 40.91 -14.85 2.63
N GLN A 51 41.34 -15.21 1.41
CA GLN A 51 40.63 -14.75 0.20
C GLN A 51 39.31 -15.53 -0.02
N ASN A 52 39.18 -16.73 0.55
CA ASN A 52 38.03 -17.61 0.33
C ASN A 52 36.73 -17.19 1.04
N ASP A 53 36.78 -16.42 2.12
CA ASP A 53 35.56 -16.05 2.86
C ASP A 53 34.93 -14.74 2.36
N ALA A 54 35.75 -13.80 1.88
CA ALA A 54 35.27 -12.57 1.24
C ALA A 54 34.57 -12.86 -0.11
N ASP A 55 35.09 -13.81 -0.89
CA ASP A 55 34.50 -14.23 -2.15
C ASP A 55 33.20 -15.04 -1.95
N LYS A 56 33.13 -15.91 -0.95
CA LYS A 56 31.89 -16.63 -0.58
C LYS A 56 30.80 -15.67 -0.12
N ALA A 57 31.11 -14.71 0.74
CA ALA A 57 30.15 -13.70 1.20
C ALA A 57 29.64 -12.80 0.05
N GLY A 58 30.52 -12.46 -0.90
CA GLY A 58 30.15 -11.72 -2.12
C GLY A 58 29.24 -12.51 -3.06
N ILE A 59 29.50 -13.82 -3.23
CA ILE A 59 28.67 -14.73 -4.03
C ILE A 59 27.30 -14.94 -3.37
N GLU A 60 27.24 -15.12 -2.05
CA GLU A 60 25.98 -15.27 -1.32
C GLU A 60 25.10 -14.00 -1.37
N ARG A 61 25.70 -12.80 -1.24
CA ARG A 61 24.96 -11.54 -1.42
C ARG A 61 24.39 -11.41 -2.82
N LYS A 62 25.18 -11.72 -3.86
CA LYS A 62 24.72 -11.69 -5.26
C LYS A 62 23.63 -12.72 -5.55
N LEU A 63 23.68 -13.90 -4.93
CA LEU A 63 22.65 -14.94 -5.07
C LEU A 63 21.34 -14.52 -4.39
N LYS A 64 21.41 -13.98 -3.17
CA LYS A 64 20.25 -13.44 -2.44
C LYS A 64 19.61 -12.27 -3.19
N GLU A 65 20.43 -11.37 -3.74
CA GLU A 65 19.94 -10.22 -4.53
C GLU A 65 19.30 -10.67 -5.86
N LYS A 66 19.88 -11.66 -6.56
CA LYS A 66 19.26 -12.26 -7.76
C LYS A 66 17.96 -12.99 -7.43
N ALA A 67 17.87 -13.65 -6.27
CA ALA A 67 16.65 -14.31 -5.82
C ALA A 67 15.56 -13.27 -5.47
N GLN A 68 15.92 -12.18 -4.80
CA GLN A 68 15.04 -11.06 -4.51
C GLN A 68 14.52 -10.44 -5.82
N ARG A 69 15.40 -10.07 -6.76
CA ARG A 69 15.02 -9.50 -8.06
C ARG A 69 14.15 -10.43 -8.89
N LYS A 70 14.33 -11.76 -8.80
CA LYS A 70 13.44 -12.74 -9.46
C LYS A 70 12.06 -12.78 -8.80
N LYS A 71 11.98 -12.72 -7.47
CA LYS A 71 10.72 -12.63 -6.73
C LYS A 71 10.00 -11.33 -7.08
N ASP A 72 10.71 -10.21 -7.08
CA ASP A 72 10.15 -8.90 -7.42
C ASP A 72 9.70 -8.84 -8.87
N LYS A 73 10.48 -9.38 -9.83
CA LYS A 73 10.08 -9.46 -11.24
C LYS A 73 8.87 -10.38 -11.47
N LYS A 74 8.76 -11.47 -10.70
CA LYS A 74 7.60 -12.38 -10.76
C LYS A 74 6.36 -11.70 -10.16
N PHE A 75 6.50 -11.05 -9.02
CA PHE A 75 5.47 -10.23 -8.38
C PHE A 75 4.99 -9.11 -9.31
N ASN A 76 5.92 -8.39 -9.94
CA ASN A 76 5.58 -7.31 -10.88
C ASN A 76 5.02 -7.83 -12.21
N ARG A 77 5.18 -9.12 -12.54
CA ARG A 77 4.51 -9.78 -13.69
C ARG A 77 3.10 -10.25 -13.31
N GLU A 78 2.90 -10.72 -12.09
CA GLU A 78 1.60 -11.12 -11.56
C GLU A 78 0.69 -9.92 -11.26
N ILE A 79 1.31 -8.78 -10.91
CA ILE A 79 0.66 -7.49 -10.68
C ILE A 79 0.59 -6.64 -11.95
N GLN A 80 1.18 -7.09 -13.07
CA GLN A 80 1.41 -6.23 -14.23
C GLN A 80 0.11 -5.66 -14.82
N PHE A 81 -0.19 -4.46 -14.34
CA PHE A 81 -1.23 -3.50 -14.65
C PHE A 81 -1.41 -3.16 -16.14
N ARG A 82 -0.63 -3.75 -17.05
CA ARG A 82 -0.62 -3.40 -18.48
C ARG A 82 -1.78 -4.01 -19.29
N HIS A 83 -2.54 -4.95 -18.72
CA HIS A 83 -3.76 -5.49 -19.35
C HIS A 83 -5.05 -4.75 -18.97
N ALA A 84 -5.00 -3.77 -18.05
CA ALA A 84 -6.19 -3.09 -17.54
C ALA A 84 -6.83 -2.08 -18.52
N VAL A 85 -6.32 -1.95 -19.75
CA VAL A 85 -6.81 -0.96 -20.72
C VAL A 85 -7.22 -1.66 -22.01
N GLY A 86 -8.31 -2.43 -21.94
CA GLY A 86 -8.98 -3.04 -23.10
C GLY A 86 -10.39 -2.47 -23.28
N PRO A 87 -11.00 -2.61 -24.48
CA PRO A 87 -12.35 -2.07 -24.74
C PRO A 87 -13.41 -2.68 -23.81
N ASN A 88 -13.21 -3.93 -23.38
CA ASN A 88 -14.11 -4.67 -22.50
C ASN A 88 -13.76 -4.53 -21.01
N VAL A 89 -12.84 -3.62 -20.66
CA VAL A 89 -12.49 -3.37 -19.26
C VAL A 89 -13.42 -2.31 -18.67
N LEU A 90 -13.95 -2.62 -17.49
CA LEU A 90 -14.77 -1.76 -16.65
C LEU A 90 -13.94 -1.29 -15.45
N PRO A 91 -13.47 -0.03 -15.42
CA PRO A 91 -12.80 0.53 -14.26
C PRO A 91 -13.78 0.76 -13.12
N LEU A 92 -13.40 0.36 -11.91
CA LEU A 92 -14.15 0.56 -10.69
C LEU A 92 -13.27 1.30 -9.67
N GLY A 93 -13.79 2.40 -9.15
CA GLY A 93 -13.07 3.26 -8.23
C GLY A 93 -12.44 4.48 -8.92
N PRO A 94 -11.57 5.21 -8.21
CA PRO A 94 -10.87 4.80 -6.98
C PRO A 94 -11.80 4.67 -5.76
N PHE A 95 -11.54 3.66 -4.92
CA PHE A 95 -12.06 3.56 -3.57
C PHE A 95 -11.07 4.21 -2.60
N THR A 96 -11.57 5.09 -1.75
CA THR A 96 -10.78 5.76 -0.72
C THR A 96 -11.25 5.28 0.64
N PHE A 97 -10.30 4.95 1.52
CA PHE A 97 -10.54 4.48 2.88
C PHE A 97 -9.81 5.39 3.85
N SER A 98 -10.47 5.78 4.93
CA SER A 98 -9.87 6.52 6.04
C SER A 98 -10.26 5.80 7.32
N LEU A 99 -9.32 5.04 7.89
CA LEU A 99 -9.56 4.14 9.01
C LEU A 99 -8.66 4.50 10.19
N TYR A 100 -9.23 4.51 11.39
CA TYR A 100 -8.44 4.61 12.62
C TYR A 100 -8.09 3.20 13.10
N ILE A 101 -6.81 2.86 13.01
CA ILE A 101 -6.29 1.54 13.39
C ILE A 101 -5.25 1.75 14.47
N HIS A 102 -5.51 1.20 15.67
CA HIS A 102 -4.67 1.38 16.85
C HIS A 102 -4.34 2.85 17.17
N GLY A 103 -5.31 3.76 16.98
CA GLY A 103 -5.14 5.20 17.24
C GLY A 103 -4.44 5.99 16.14
N ASN A 104 -3.99 5.33 15.06
CA ASN A 104 -3.39 6.01 13.90
C ASN A 104 -4.37 6.09 12.74
N LEU A 105 -4.40 7.24 12.06
CA LEU A 105 -5.15 7.40 10.82
C LEU A 105 -4.41 6.69 9.69
N LEU A 106 -5.08 5.72 9.08
CA LEU A 106 -4.66 5.07 7.85
C LEU A 106 -5.54 5.56 6.71
N GLU A 107 -4.93 6.23 5.74
CA GLU A 107 -5.56 6.55 4.47
C GLU A 107 -5.08 5.57 3.40
N GLY A 108 -6.03 4.95 2.71
CA GLY A 108 -5.78 3.98 1.66
C GLY A 108 -6.53 4.34 0.39
N ARG A 109 -5.93 4.04 -0.77
CA ARG A 109 -6.61 4.19 -2.07
C ARG A 109 -6.45 2.93 -2.91
N LEU A 110 -7.57 2.38 -3.33
CA LEU A 110 -7.64 1.18 -4.16
C LEU A 110 -8.32 1.51 -5.49
N SER A 111 -7.64 1.27 -6.60
CA SER A 111 -8.27 1.30 -7.93
C SER A 111 -8.35 -0.13 -8.45
N VAL A 112 -9.48 -0.55 -8.99
CA VAL A 112 -9.67 -1.89 -9.54
C VAL A 112 -10.34 -1.82 -10.90
N ALA A 113 -10.31 -2.92 -11.64
CA ALA A 113 -10.99 -3.04 -12.92
C ALA A 113 -11.49 -4.46 -13.12
N ILE A 114 -12.55 -4.63 -13.90
CA ILE A 114 -13.06 -5.95 -14.30
C ILE A 114 -13.01 -6.05 -15.81
N GLN A 115 -12.44 -7.12 -16.33
CA GLN A 115 -12.60 -7.47 -17.74
C GLN A 115 -13.86 -8.29 -17.90
N ALA A 116 -14.78 -7.71 -18.67
CA ALA A 116 -15.95 -8.41 -19.14
C ALA A 116 -15.57 -9.28 -20.35
N LYS A 117 -16.32 -10.37 -20.52
CA LYS A 117 -16.14 -11.29 -21.64
C LYS A 117 -16.31 -10.61 -23.01
N ASP A 118 -17.24 -9.66 -23.10
CA ASP A 118 -17.65 -9.00 -24.33
C ASP A 118 -18.26 -7.61 -24.03
N SER A 119 -18.52 -6.83 -25.08
CA SER A 119 -19.05 -5.46 -24.94
C SER A 119 -20.45 -5.43 -24.34
N THR A 120 -21.30 -6.43 -24.63
CA THR A 120 -22.64 -6.55 -24.04
C THR A 120 -22.53 -6.89 -22.55
N ALA A 121 -21.67 -7.84 -22.18
CA ALA A 121 -21.37 -8.14 -20.79
C ALA A 121 -20.87 -6.90 -20.02
N LYS A 122 -20.00 -6.09 -20.64
CA LYS A 122 -19.55 -4.82 -20.06
C LYS A 122 -20.72 -3.86 -19.82
N ALA A 123 -21.61 -3.68 -20.80
CA ALA A 123 -22.77 -2.81 -20.66
C ALA A 123 -23.72 -3.27 -19.53
N THR A 124 -23.96 -4.58 -19.41
CA THR A 124 -24.73 -5.14 -18.29
C THR A 124 -24.03 -4.86 -16.95
N MET A 125 -22.73 -5.11 -16.86
CA MET A 125 -21.97 -4.84 -15.64
C MET A 125 -21.91 -3.36 -15.27
N GLU A 126 -21.85 -2.45 -16.26
CA GLU A 126 -21.93 -1.01 -16.02
C GLU A 126 -23.31 -0.61 -15.50
N SER A 127 -24.40 -1.19 -16.02
CA SER A 127 -25.75 -0.95 -15.50
C SER A 127 -25.93 -1.43 -14.05
N GLU A 128 -25.19 -2.46 -13.65
CA GLU A 128 -25.16 -3.01 -12.29
C GLU A 128 -23.94 -2.53 -11.47
N LYS A 129 -23.36 -1.37 -11.81
CA LYS A 129 -22.17 -0.85 -11.12
C LYS A 129 -22.35 -0.71 -9.61
N ALA A 130 -23.52 -0.30 -9.15
CA ALA A 130 -23.83 -0.20 -7.72
C ALA A 130 -23.71 -1.57 -7.01
N THR A 131 -24.17 -2.64 -7.65
CA THR A 131 -24.03 -4.03 -7.16
C THR A 131 -22.57 -4.44 -7.10
N LEU A 132 -21.78 -4.10 -8.13
CA LEU A 132 -20.33 -4.36 -8.13
C LEU A 132 -19.62 -3.64 -6.98
N MET A 133 -19.95 -2.37 -6.75
CA MET A 133 -19.41 -1.61 -5.62
C MET A 133 -19.82 -2.23 -4.28
N GLY A 134 -21.09 -2.66 -4.14
CA GLY A 134 -21.59 -3.32 -2.93
C GLY A 134 -20.91 -4.67 -2.62
N ILE A 135 -20.38 -5.34 -3.64
CA ILE A 135 -19.57 -6.56 -3.47
C ILE A 135 -18.14 -6.18 -3.10
N ILE A 136 -17.50 -5.30 -3.87
CA ILE A 136 -16.06 -5.03 -3.78
C ILE A 136 -15.70 -4.21 -2.54
N TYR A 137 -16.49 -3.18 -2.21
CA TYR A 137 -16.15 -2.23 -1.16
C TYR A 137 -15.99 -2.90 0.23
N PRO A 138 -16.91 -3.76 0.70
CA PRO A 138 -16.73 -4.45 1.99
C PRO A 138 -15.51 -5.38 2.01
N MET A 139 -15.18 -6.03 0.89
CA MET A 139 -13.99 -6.88 0.80
C MET A 139 -12.71 -6.03 0.80
N ALA A 140 -12.73 -4.88 0.16
CA ALA A 140 -11.61 -3.94 0.18
C ALA A 140 -11.41 -3.37 1.59
N MET A 141 -12.49 -3.01 2.30
CA MET A 141 -12.44 -2.59 3.70
C MET A 141 -11.73 -3.64 4.58
N ARG A 142 -12.13 -4.92 4.47
CA ARG A 142 -11.51 -6.04 5.20
C ARG A 142 -10.01 -6.19 4.95
N MET A 143 -9.57 -5.87 3.73
CA MET A 143 -8.15 -5.90 3.39
C MET A 143 -7.34 -4.85 4.16
N TYR A 144 -7.96 -3.72 4.52
CA TYR A 144 -7.34 -2.61 5.25
C TYR A 144 -7.58 -2.65 6.77
N GLU A 145 -8.45 -3.54 7.29
CA GLU A 145 -8.81 -3.61 8.72
C GLU A 145 -7.61 -3.80 9.66
N ASN A 146 -6.59 -4.55 9.23
CA ASN A 146 -5.38 -4.83 10.02
C ASN A 146 -4.21 -3.88 9.70
N GLY A 147 -4.45 -2.80 8.97
CA GLY A 147 -3.42 -1.84 8.56
C GLY A 147 -3.20 -1.81 7.05
N ARG A 148 -1.96 -1.48 6.63
CA ARG A 148 -1.59 -1.48 5.21
C ARG A 148 -1.69 -2.89 4.64
N PRO A 149 -2.35 -3.09 3.47
CA PRO A 149 -2.46 -4.39 2.83
C PRO A 149 -1.09 -5.04 2.58
N THR A 150 -0.99 -6.32 2.91
CA THR A 150 0.18 -7.14 2.61
C THR A 150 0.00 -7.87 1.28
N THR A 151 1.05 -8.47 0.75
CA THR A 151 0.96 -9.29 -0.47
C THR A 151 -0.06 -10.42 -0.35
N ASP A 152 -0.11 -11.10 0.80
CA ASP A 152 -1.06 -12.19 1.02
C ASP A 152 -2.49 -11.68 1.11
N SER A 153 -2.75 -10.55 1.79
CA SER A 153 -4.10 -9.99 1.88
C SER A 153 -4.61 -9.47 0.52
N ILE A 154 -3.73 -8.92 -0.31
CA ILE A 154 -4.06 -8.50 -1.69
C ILE A 154 -4.40 -9.73 -2.55
N ARG A 155 -3.64 -10.83 -2.41
CA ARG A 155 -3.91 -12.08 -3.14
C ARG A 155 -5.26 -12.68 -2.71
N ASP A 156 -5.52 -12.74 -1.41
CA ASP A 156 -6.77 -13.27 -0.87
C ASP A 156 -7.96 -12.39 -1.29
N PHE A 157 -7.81 -11.07 -1.24
CA PHE A 157 -8.80 -10.12 -1.78
C PHE A 157 -9.10 -10.39 -3.26
N LYS A 158 -8.08 -10.52 -4.12
CA LYS A 158 -8.26 -10.82 -5.56
C LYS A 158 -9.05 -12.12 -5.75
N ARG A 159 -8.71 -13.18 -5.00
CA ARG A 159 -9.38 -14.48 -5.06
C ARG A 159 -10.84 -14.38 -4.62
N ASP A 160 -11.09 -13.79 -3.47
CA ASP A 160 -12.42 -13.77 -2.85
C ASP A 160 -13.39 -12.90 -3.66
N VAL A 161 -12.91 -11.75 -4.16
CA VAL A 161 -13.68 -10.91 -5.08
C VAL A 161 -14.04 -11.68 -6.36
N THR A 162 -13.07 -12.37 -6.96
CA THR A 162 -13.31 -13.16 -8.17
C THR A 162 -14.38 -14.22 -7.95
N VAL A 163 -14.36 -14.89 -6.80
CA VAL A 163 -15.37 -15.90 -6.43
C VAL A 163 -16.76 -15.25 -6.32
N GLN A 164 -16.88 -14.12 -5.63
CA GLN A 164 -18.18 -13.44 -5.44
C GLN A 164 -18.72 -12.88 -6.76
N LEU A 165 -17.87 -12.28 -7.58
CA LEU A 165 -18.24 -11.76 -8.90
C LEU A 165 -18.72 -12.89 -9.81
N ARG A 166 -18.04 -14.05 -9.84
CA ARG A 166 -18.48 -15.21 -10.63
C ARG A 166 -19.77 -15.85 -10.11
N LYS A 167 -20.04 -15.79 -8.81
CA LYS A 167 -21.34 -16.24 -8.25
C LYS A 167 -22.50 -15.38 -8.76
N ARG A 168 -22.31 -14.06 -8.80
CA ARG A 168 -23.37 -13.10 -9.20
C ARG A 168 -23.51 -12.98 -10.72
N PHE A 169 -22.40 -12.72 -11.41
CA PHE A 169 -22.35 -12.39 -12.84
C PHE A 169 -21.96 -13.58 -13.73
N LYS A 170 -21.80 -14.78 -13.15
CA LYS A 170 -21.55 -16.03 -13.86
C LYS A 170 -20.40 -15.91 -14.86
N LYS A 171 -20.69 -16.12 -16.15
CA LYS A 171 -19.73 -16.14 -17.26
C LYS A 171 -19.48 -14.75 -17.87
N LEU A 172 -20.06 -13.68 -17.31
CA LEU A 172 -19.85 -12.30 -17.80
C LEU A 172 -18.47 -11.76 -17.40
N VAL A 173 -17.92 -12.26 -16.28
CA VAL A 173 -16.63 -11.84 -15.73
C VAL A 173 -15.53 -12.77 -16.21
N GLU A 174 -14.57 -12.23 -16.94
CA GLU A 174 -13.39 -12.97 -17.39
C GLU A 174 -12.30 -12.93 -16.30
N GLU A 175 -11.87 -11.71 -15.95
CA GLU A 175 -10.82 -11.48 -14.95
C GLU A 175 -11.06 -10.21 -14.13
N PHE A 176 -10.62 -10.23 -12.87
CA PHE A 176 -10.59 -9.07 -11.97
C PHE A 176 -9.15 -8.59 -11.80
N PHE A 177 -8.96 -7.27 -11.92
CA PHE A 177 -7.66 -6.62 -11.83
C PHE A 177 -7.64 -5.61 -10.69
N ILE A 178 -6.52 -5.56 -10.01
CA ILE A 178 -6.16 -4.44 -9.16
C ILE A 178 -5.34 -3.51 -10.03
N VAL A 179 -5.67 -2.21 -10.05
CA VAL A 179 -5.02 -1.15 -10.85
C VAL A 179 -4.04 -0.34 -10.01
N SER A 180 -4.34 -0.13 -8.72
CA SER A 180 -3.41 0.51 -7.79
C SER A 180 -3.81 0.19 -6.36
N VAL A 181 -2.82 0.05 -5.47
CA VAL A 181 -2.99 0.00 -4.01
C VAL A 181 -2.02 1.01 -3.41
N ILE A 182 -2.54 1.95 -2.62
CA ILE A 182 -1.79 3.00 -1.91
C ILE A 182 -2.14 2.94 -0.43
#